data_AF-A0A4Q3KNV2-F1
#
_entry.id   AF-A0A4Q3KNV2-F1
#
_cell.length_a   1.000
_cell.length_b   1.000
_cell.length_c   1.000
_cell.angle_alpha   90.00
_cell.angle_beta   90.00
_cell.angle_gamma   90.00
#
_symmetry.space_group_name_H-M   'P 1'
#
loop_
_entity.id
_entity.type
_entity.pdbx_description
1 polymer ?
#
loop_
_entity_poly.entity_id
_entity_poly.type
_entity_poly.pdbx_seq_one_letter_code
_entity_poly.pdbx_strand_id
1 'polypeptide(L)' 'HNPAIKNSTPGTTAAAAKGRNSFTEHQAQVRICKAGYTNVSGLAKNGNGVWQGTAMKGGSKVNVALDYKGNVTVH' A
#
# COMPACT_ATOMS: atom_id res chain seq x y z
N HIS A 1 -3.67 7.70 -30.16
CA HIS A 1 -4.19 6.78 -29.13
C HIS A 1 -3.28 6.85 -27.90
N ASN A 2 -3.83 7.30 -26.78
CA ASN A 2 -3.35 7.33 -25.38
C ASN A 2 -1.85 7.60 -25.06
N PRO A 3 -1.45 8.82 -24.69
CA PRO A 3 -0.15 9.10 -24.08
C PRO A 3 -0.26 9.20 -22.54
N ALA A 4 0.68 8.61 -21.78
CA ALA A 4 0.89 8.97 -20.37
C ALA A 4 2.33 8.67 -19.91
N ILE A 5 3.09 9.75 -19.81
CA ILE A 5 4.34 9.93 -19.07
C ILE A 5 4.38 9.23 -17.69
N LYS A 6 5.59 8.86 -17.22
CA LYS A 6 6.17 9.36 -15.96
C LYS A 6 7.60 8.88 -15.71
N ASN A 7 8.53 9.77 -16.05
CA ASN A 7 9.81 10.10 -15.42
C ASN A 7 10.28 9.30 -14.19
N SER A 8 11.53 8.84 -14.34
CA SER A 8 12.70 9.12 -13.49
C SER A 8 12.80 8.44 -12.12
N THR A 9 13.64 7.39 -12.07
CA THR A 9 14.84 7.23 -11.22
C THR A 9 15.05 5.72 -10.99
N PRO A 10 16.13 5.09 -11.50
CA PRO A 10 16.43 3.71 -11.21
C PRO A 10 17.05 3.61 -9.81
N GLY A 11 16.21 3.70 -8.79
CA GLY A 11 16.56 3.48 -7.40
C GLY A 11 15.85 2.25 -6.89
N THR A 12 16.59 1.16 -6.73
CA THR A 12 16.19 -0.12 -6.10
C THR A 12 15.52 -1.15 -7.03
N THR A 13 16.37 -1.70 -7.89
CA THR A 13 16.38 -3.10 -8.34
C THR A 13 16.15 -4.08 -7.17
N ALA A 14 14.90 -4.31 -6.78
CA ALA A 14 14.48 -5.43 -5.91
C ALA A 14 12.97 -5.74 -5.99
N ALA A 15 12.15 -4.82 -6.52
CA ALA A 15 10.69 -4.94 -6.48
C ALA A 15 10.09 -5.88 -7.55
N ALA A 16 10.84 -6.22 -8.61
CA ALA A 16 10.30 -6.93 -9.77
C ALA A 16 10.04 -8.44 -9.54
N ALA A 17 10.62 -9.08 -8.51
CA ALA A 17 10.48 -10.54 -8.33
C ALA A 17 9.29 -10.98 -7.46
N LYS A 18 8.74 -10.12 -6.57
CA LYS A 18 7.59 -10.47 -5.70
C LYS A 18 6.24 -10.06 -6.28
N GLY A 19 6.23 -9.57 -7.52
CA GLY A 19 5.15 -8.78 -8.13
C GLY A 19 3.94 -9.53 -8.68
N ARG A 20 3.80 -10.86 -8.53
CA ARG A 20 2.62 -11.57 -9.08
C ARG A 20 1.52 -11.91 -8.07
N ASN A 21 1.79 -11.87 -6.75
CA ASN A 21 0.80 -12.31 -5.74
C ASN A 21 0.42 -11.30 -4.67
N SER A 22 0.98 -10.08 -4.62
CA SER A 22 0.44 -9.06 -3.70
C SER A 22 0.75 -7.64 -4.15
N PHE A 23 -0.13 -6.74 -3.74
CA PHE A 23 -0.08 -5.31 -4.02
C PHE A 23 1.31 -4.69 -3.78
N THR A 24 1.65 -3.66 -4.55
CA THR A 24 2.77 -2.76 -4.23
C THR A 24 2.39 -1.85 -3.05
N GLU A 25 3.36 -1.19 -2.43
CA GLU A 25 3.11 -0.21 -1.35
C GLU A 25 2.12 0.86 -1.80
N HIS A 26 2.32 1.41 -2.99
CA HIS A 26 1.42 2.41 -3.59
C HIS A 26 0.00 1.86 -3.79
N GLN A 27 -0.14 0.62 -4.26
CA GLN A 27 -1.46 -0.01 -4.40
C GLN A 27 -2.14 -0.25 -3.05
N ALA A 28 -1.37 -0.62 -2.02
CA ALA A 28 -1.88 -0.77 -0.67
C ALA A 28 -2.35 0.56 -0.09
N GLN A 29 -1.54 1.61 -0.26
CA GLN A 29 -1.86 2.97 0.14
C GLN A 29 -3.14 3.47 -0.52
N VAL A 30 -3.29 3.30 -1.84
CA VAL A 30 -4.50 3.70 -2.57
C VAL A 30 -5.74 2.96 -2.06
N ARG A 31 -5.64 1.67 -1.74
CA ARG A 31 -6.77 0.90 -1.19
C ARG A 31 -7.15 1.36 0.22
N ILE A 32 -6.16 1.59 1.07
CA ILE A 32 -6.37 2.12 2.42
C ILE A 32 -7.01 3.52 2.32
N CYS A 33 -6.53 4.39 1.43
CA CYS A 33 -7.17 5.68 1.18
C CYS A 33 -8.63 5.54 0.69
N LYS A 34 -8.90 4.60 -0.23
CA LYS A 34 -10.28 4.31 -0.69
C LYS A 34 -11.20 3.80 0.41
N ALA A 35 -10.66 3.19 1.46
CA ALA A 35 -11.43 2.74 2.62
C ALA A 35 -11.72 3.88 3.64
N GLY A 36 -11.35 5.13 3.33
CA GLY A 36 -11.64 6.31 4.15
C GLY A 36 -10.54 6.67 5.15
N TYR A 37 -9.35 6.08 4.99
CA TYR A 37 -8.19 6.41 5.80
C TYR A 37 -7.35 7.51 5.11
N THR A 38 -6.65 8.32 5.88
CA THR A 38 -5.76 9.37 5.39
C THR A 38 -4.39 9.25 6.04
N ASN A 39 -3.40 10.01 5.56
CA ASN A 39 -2.05 10.04 6.16
C ASN A 39 -1.41 8.65 6.35
N VAL A 40 -1.59 7.78 5.35
CA VAL A 40 -1.08 6.41 5.37
C VAL A 40 0.44 6.43 5.26
N SER A 41 1.13 5.84 6.23
CA SER A 41 2.59 5.86 6.35
C SER A 41 3.12 4.59 7.02
N GLY A 42 4.39 4.25 6.75
CA GLY A 42 5.04 3.08 7.32
C GLY A 42 4.44 1.75 6.84
N LEU A 43 4.01 1.69 5.58
CA LEU A 43 3.48 0.47 4.99
C LEU A 43 4.60 -0.54 4.76
N ALA A 44 4.53 -1.68 5.44
CA ALA A 44 5.45 -2.78 5.29
C ALA A 44 4.67 -4.07 5.04
N LYS A 45 5.08 -4.82 4.02
CA LYS A 45 4.51 -6.14 3.74
C LYS A 45 5.16 -7.18 4.64
N ASN A 46 4.35 -7.90 5.42
CA ASN A 46 4.83 -9.03 6.22
C ASN A 46 4.99 -10.31 5.38
N GLY A 47 5.58 -11.35 5.99
CA GLY A 47 5.79 -12.65 5.35
C GLY A 47 4.50 -13.35 4.89
N ASN A 48 3.35 -12.99 5.47
CA ASN A 48 2.04 -13.56 5.15
C ASN A 48 1.34 -12.85 3.97
N GLY A 49 1.99 -11.87 3.34
CA GLY A 49 1.40 -11.13 2.24
C GLY A 49 0.48 -9.98 2.66
N VAL A 50 0.43 -9.66 3.95
CA VAL A 50 -0.38 -8.57 4.50
C VAL A 50 0.48 -7.31 4.61
N TRP A 51 -0.01 -6.21 4.08
CA TRP A 51 0.56 -4.88 4.27
C TRP A 51 0.11 -4.31 5.60
N GLN A 52 1.04 -3.98 6.48
CA GLN A 52 0.76 -3.34 7.76
C GLN A 52 1.36 -1.94 7.77
N GLY A 53 0.66 -0.98 8.33
CA GLY A 53 1.17 0.38 8.49
C GLY A 53 0.31 1.19 9.44
N THR A 54 0.51 2.50 9.42
CA THR A 54 -0.32 3.44 10.18
C THR A 54 -1.09 4.34 9.24
N ALA A 55 -2.31 4.69 9.60
CA ALA A 55 -3.12 5.68 8.91
C ALA A 55 -3.92 6.50 9.93
N MET A 56 -4.62 7.53 9.46
CA MET A 56 -5.53 8.35 10.24
C MET A 56 -6.97 8.08 9.81
N LYS A 57 -7.88 7.93 10.79
CA LYS A 57 -9.33 7.87 10.55
C LYS A 57 -10.03 8.72 11.59
N GLY A 58 -10.83 9.69 11.14
CA GLY A 58 -11.55 10.60 12.04
C GLY A 58 -10.63 11.36 13.01
N GLY A 59 -9.42 11.72 12.59
CA GLY A 59 -8.44 12.44 13.43
C GLY A 59 -7.61 11.56 14.38
N SER A 60 -7.88 10.26 14.46
CA SER A 60 -7.09 9.31 15.27
C SER A 60 -6.14 8.51 14.41
N LYS A 61 -4.89 8.35 14.85
CA LYS A 61 -3.93 7.43 14.23
C LYS A 61 -4.32 5.99 14.62
N VAL A 62 -4.47 5.13 13.62
CA VAL A 62 -4.81 3.71 13.74
C VAL A 62 -3.81 2.87 12.97
N ASN A 63 -3.59 1.64 13.43
CA ASN A 63 -2.83 0.67 12.66
C ASN A 63 -3.74 0.03 11.63
N VAL A 64 -3.29 0.02 10.38
CA VAL A 64 -4.02 -0.54 9.24
C VAL A 64 -3.30 -1.79 8.76
N ALA A 65 -4.07 -2.82 8.43
CA ALA A 65 -3.60 -4.02 7.79
C ALA A 65 -4.43 -4.31 6.54
N LEU A 66 -3.80 -4.36 5.37
CA LEU A 66 -4.39 -4.75 4.10
C LEU A 66 -3.91 -6.15 3.72
N ASP A 67 -4.83 -7.11 3.65
CA ASP A 67 -4.48 -8.46 3.24
C ASP A 67 -4.36 -8.61 1.70
N TYR A 68 -3.77 -9.71 1.24
CA TYR A 68 -3.56 -9.99 -0.19
C TYR A 68 -4.87 -10.13 -0.98
N LYS A 69 -6.00 -10.45 -0.32
CA LYS A 69 -7.34 -10.46 -0.92
C LYS A 69 -7.94 -9.06 -1.04
N GLY A 70 -7.35 -8.06 -0.37
CA GLY A 70 -7.74 -6.66 -0.47
C GLY A 70 -8.68 -6.18 0.63
N ASN A 71 -8.84 -6.92 1.72
CA ASN A 71 -9.56 -6.49 2.92
C ASN A 71 -8.67 -5.58 3.76
N VAL A 72 -9.20 -4.43 4.14
CA VAL A 72 -8.55 -3.48 5.05
C VAL A 72 -9.14 -3.70 6.44
N THR A 73 -8.28 -4.03 7.39
CA THR A 73 -8.60 -4.17 8.82
C THR A 73 -7.85 -3.13 9.61
N VAL A 74 -8.41 -2.74 10.75
CA VAL A 74 -7.76 -1.83 11.71
C VAL A 74 -7.82 -2.41 13.10
N HIS A 75 -6.79 -2.13 13.89
CA HIS A 75 -6.64 -2.53 15.28
C HIS A 75 -5.95 -1.43 16.07
#